data_AF-A0A9N9GH01-F1
#
_entry.id   AF-A0A9N9GH01-F1
#
_cell.length_a   1.000
_cell.length_b   1.000
_cell.length_c   1.000
_cell.angle_alpha   90.00
_cell.angle_beta   90.00
_cell.angle_gamma   90.00
#
_symmetry.space_group_name_H-M   'P 1'
#
loop_
_entity.id
_entity.type
_entity.pdbx_description
1 polymer ?
#
loop_
_entity_poly.entity_id
_entity_poly.type
_entity_poly.pdbx_seq_one_letter_code
_entity_poly.pdbx_strand_id
1 'polypeptide(L)'
;MGNPMMTDKAPINVTEWSPEHVRKYLEKHMKSSHFKEDAINKLLGQDVDGWLFLKLTEEKLTRKNGPYELKPSPAERIIELVERLKEKQEIPPASVEVITATEFEKFCENNKRQLEKLNKMMNIVITDIDHLSSDVNTTKEDIRGINGRLMI
;
A
#
# COMPACT_ATOMS: atom_id res chain seq x y z
N MET A 1 -24.26 18.58 -31.38
CA MET A 1 -24.18 18.49 -29.90
C MET A 1 -23.75 17.07 -29.58
N GLY A 2 -22.49 16.87 -29.20
CA GLY A 2 -21.95 15.54 -28.93
C GLY A 2 -22.16 15.18 -27.47
N ASN A 3 -22.87 14.08 -27.20
CA ASN A 3 -22.85 13.43 -25.89
C ASN A 3 -21.43 12.90 -25.65
N PRO A 4 -20.76 13.24 -24.53
CA PRO A 4 -19.48 12.63 -24.21
C PRO A 4 -19.71 11.16 -23.84
N MET A 5 -18.91 10.28 -24.41
CA MET A 5 -18.83 8.86 -24.07
C MET A 5 -18.75 8.68 -22.55
N MET A 6 -19.75 8.04 -21.94
CA MET A 6 -19.60 7.52 -20.58
C MET A 6 -18.63 6.35 -20.63
N THR A 7 -17.42 6.56 -20.14
CA THR A 7 -16.51 5.47 -19.82
C THR A 7 -17.13 4.65 -18.68
N ASP A 8 -17.42 3.37 -18.92
CA ASP A 8 -18.06 2.46 -17.93
C ASP A 8 -17.25 2.23 -16.65
N LYS A 9 -16.03 2.77 -16.56
CA LYS A 9 -15.21 2.74 -15.35
C LYS A 9 -15.53 3.95 -14.47
N ALA A 10 -15.94 3.66 -13.24
CA ALA A 10 -16.03 4.68 -12.20
C ALA A 10 -14.67 5.37 -11.99
N PRO A 11 -14.64 6.70 -11.77
CA PRO A 11 -13.43 7.42 -11.38
C PRO A 11 -12.76 6.74 -10.17
N ILE A 12 -11.42 6.78 -10.13
CA ILE A 12 -10.66 6.25 -8.99
C ILE A 12 -11.02 7.04 -7.72
N ASN A 13 -11.17 8.35 -7.85
CA ASN A 13 -11.57 9.24 -6.77
C ASN A 13 -13.09 9.16 -6.54
N VAL A 14 -13.49 8.74 -5.34
CA VAL A 14 -14.90 8.59 -4.98
C VAL A 14 -15.63 9.94 -4.97
N THR A 15 -14.97 11.06 -4.69
CA THR A 15 -15.64 12.37 -4.71
C THR A 15 -16.11 12.79 -6.11
N GLU A 16 -15.56 12.18 -7.17
CA GLU A 16 -15.94 12.42 -8.57
C GLU A 16 -17.06 11.50 -9.05
N TRP A 17 -17.56 10.61 -8.20
CA TRP A 17 -18.63 9.71 -8.56
C TRP A 17 -19.94 10.46 -8.76
N SER A 18 -20.49 10.34 -9.96
CA SER A 18 -21.90 10.65 -10.19
C SER A 18 -22.82 9.71 -9.39
N PRO A 19 -24.09 10.08 -9.19
CA PRO A 19 -25.08 9.23 -8.53
C PRO A 19 -25.22 7.83 -9.14
N GLU A 20 -25.00 7.69 -10.45
CA GLU A 20 -25.00 6.40 -11.15
C GLU A 20 -23.80 5.51 -10.74
N HIS A 21 -22.63 6.10 -10.48
CA HIS A 21 -21.48 5.35 -9.96
C HIS A 21 -21.73 4.84 -8.54
N VAL A 22 -22.34 5.67 -7.68
CA VAL A 22 -22.77 5.28 -6.33
C VAL A 22 -23.77 4.13 -6.42
N ARG A 23 -24.76 4.21 -7.33
CA ARG A 23 -25.72 3.13 -7.59
C ARG A 23 -25.04 1.82 -7.96
N LYS A 24 -24.21 1.83 -9.00
CA LYS A 24 -23.48 0.64 -9.47
C LYS A 24 -22.63 0.03 -8.37
N TYR A 25 -22.00 0.86 -7.53
CA TYR A 25 -21.20 0.42 -6.39
C TYR A 25 -22.06 -0.28 -5.33
N LEU A 26 -23.15 0.35 -4.88
CA LEU A 26 -24.07 -0.24 -3.90
C LEU A 26 -24.66 -1.55 -4.42
N GLU A 27 -25.16 -1.57 -5.65
CA GLU A 27 -25.69 -2.79 -6.26
C GLU A 27 -24.66 -3.92 -6.29
N LYS A 28 -23.42 -3.64 -6.71
CA LYS A 28 -22.36 -4.65 -6.76
C LYS A 28 -22.05 -5.24 -5.40
N HIS A 29 -22.01 -4.41 -4.36
CA HIS A 29 -21.58 -4.82 -3.02
C HIS A 29 -22.73 -5.31 -2.13
N MET A 30 -23.99 -5.07 -2.52
CA MET A 30 -25.17 -5.44 -1.74
C MET A 30 -26.00 -6.59 -2.34
N LYS A 31 -25.84 -6.90 -3.65
CA LYS A 31 -26.54 -8.00 -4.35
C LYS A 31 -26.35 -9.38 -3.71
N SER A 32 -25.31 -9.58 -2.89
CA SER A 32 -25.02 -10.85 -2.21
C SER A 32 -25.60 -10.96 -0.79
N SER A 33 -26.30 -9.95 -0.29
CA SER A 33 -26.84 -9.94 1.07
C SER A 33 -28.37 -9.87 1.03
N HIS A 34 -29.06 -10.30 2.10
CA HIS A 34 -30.51 -10.18 2.31
C HIS A 34 -30.99 -8.71 2.43
N PHE A 35 -30.34 -7.81 1.70
CA PHE A 35 -30.56 -6.39 1.70
C PHE A 35 -31.89 -6.09 1.01
N LYS A 36 -32.78 -5.41 1.72
CA LYS A 36 -34.06 -5.02 1.16
C LYS A 36 -33.79 -3.90 0.16
N GLU A 37 -34.14 -4.17 -1.09
CA GLU A 37 -34.11 -3.26 -2.25
C GLU A 37 -34.62 -1.85 -1.91
N ASP A 38 -35.57 -1.75 -0.98
CA ASP A 38 -36.09 -0.51 -0.38
C ASP A 38 -35.02 0.45 0.16
N ALA A 39 -33.99 -0.05 0.86
CA ALA A 39 -32.96 0.81 1.44
C ALA A 39 -32.02 1.40 0.37
N ILE A 40 -31.75 0.66 -0.72
CA ILE A 40 -31.01 1.18 -1.87
C ILE A 40 -31.87 2.23 -2.57
N ASN A 41 -33.14 1.93 -2.83
CA ASN A 41 -34.06 2.83 -3.52
C ASN A 41 -34.23 4.17 -2.79
N LYS A 42 -34.31 4.18 -1.46
CA LYS A 42 -34.37 5.42 -0.68
C LYS A 42 -33.10 6.27 -0.81
N LEU A 43 -31.93 5.64 -0.90
CA LEU A 43 -30.66 6.35 -1.09
C LEU A 43 -30.51 6.86 -2.52
N LEU A 44 -30.91 6.05 -3.51
CA LEU A 44 -30.92 6.42 -4.93
C LEU A 44 -31.93 7.52 -5.26
N GLY A 45 -33.05 7.60 -4.54
CA GLY A 45 -34.06 8.64 -4.71
C GLY A 45 -33.61 10.04 -4.29
N GLN A 46 -32.45 10.16 -3.65
CA GLN A 46 -31.90 11.44 -3.16
C GLN A 46 -30.72 11.96 -4.00
N ASP A 47 -30.50 11.39 -5.19
CA ASP A 47 -29.44 11.79 -6.13
C ASP A 47 -28.05 11.92 -5.47
N VAL A 48 -27.71 10.95 -4.62
CA VAL A 48 -26.49 10.98 -3.80
C VAL A 48 -25.27 10.77 -4.69
N ASP A 49 -24.48 11.83 -4.88
CA ASP A 49 -23.16 11.76 -5.49
C ASP A 49 -22.10 11.22 -4.52
N GLY A 50 -20.90 10.97 -5.03
CA GLY A 50 -19.81 10.39 -4.25
C GLY A 50 -19.35 11.24 -3.07
N TRP A 51 -19.38 12.57 -3.20
CA TRP A 51 -19.02 13.47 -2.11
C TRP A 51 -20.03 13.36 -0.96
N LEU A 52 -21.32 13.35 -1.28
CA LEU A 52 -22.38 13.19 -0.28
C LEU A 52 -22.38 11.78 0.31
N PHE A 53 -22.11 10.76 -0.52
CA PHE A 53 -21.99 9.37 -0.11
C PHE A 53 -20.93 9.18 0.99
N LEU A 54 -19.75 9.79 0.83
CA LEU A 54 -18.70 9.76 1.84
C LEU A 54 -19.07 10.50 3.14
N LYS A 55 -20.01 11.45 3.07
CA LYS A 55 -20.49 12.21 4.24
C LYS A 55 -21.70 11.57 4.93
N LEU A 56 -22.13 10.39 4.49
CA LEU A 56 -23.16 9.63 5.19
C LEU A 56 -22.64 9.21 6.56
N THR A 57 -23.54 9.26 7.53
CA THR A 57 -23.33 8.79 8.91
C THR A 57 -24.55 7.97 9.31
N GLU A 58 -24.38 7.07 10.26
CA GLU A 58 -25.51 6.25 10.75
C GLU A 58 -26.67 7.14 11.21
N GLU A 59 -26.36 8.26 11.87
CA GLU A 59 -27.34 9.26 12.28
C GLU A 59 -28.12 9.82 11.07
N LYS A 60 -27.45 10.23 9.99
CA LYS A 60 -28.13 10.76 8.79
C LYS A 60 -29.01 9.71 8.13
N LEU A 61 -28.56 8.45 8.12
CA LEU A 61 -29.27 7.35 7.51
C LEU A 61 -30.50 6.92 8.31
N THR A 62 -30.44 6.96 9.64
CA THR A 62 -31.49 6.43 10.53
C THR A 62 -32.41 7.51 11.13
N ARG A 63 -32.07 8.79 10.99
CA ARG A 63 -32.85 9.91 11.55
C ARG A 63 -34.32 9.82 11.13
N LYS A 64 -35.20 9.81 12.13
CA LYS A 64 -36.66 9.89 11.95
C LYS A 64 -37.04 11.21 11.28
N ASN A 65 -37.92 11.17 10.28
CA ASN A 65 -38.23 12.32 9.39
C ASN A 65 -37.01 12.84 8.62
N GLY A 66 -35.95 12.04 8.49
CA GLY A 66 -34.78 12.34 7.66
C GLY A 66 -35.00 11.93 6.20
N PRO A 67 -34.08 12.31 5.29
CA PRO A 67 -34.21 12.01 3.86
C PRO A 67 -34.15 10.52 3.52
N TYR A 68 -33.56 9.68 4.39
CA TYR A 68 -33.36 8.25 4.14
C TYR A 68 -34.21 7.35 5.04
N GLU A 69 -34.36 7.69 6.33
CA GLU A 69 -35.14 6.94 7.33
C GLU A 69 -34.98 5.40 7.21
N LEU A 70 -33.72 4.97 7.24
CA LEU A 70 -33.32 3.57 7.16
C LEU A 70 -33.42 2.90 8.52
N LYS A 71 -33.67 1.59 8.50
CA LYS A 71 -33.51 0.76 9.70
C LYS A 71 -32.01 0.67 10.07
N PRO A 72 -31.68 0.41 11.35
CA PRO A 72 -30.28 0.33 11.80
C PRO A 72 -29.42 -0.64 10.98
N SER A 73 -29.88 -1.88 10.76
CA SER A 73 -29.08 -2.89 10.05
C SER A 73 -28.72 -2.52 8.61
N PRO A 74 -29.63 -2.00 7.76
CA PRO A 74 -29.27 -1.45 6.46
C PRO A 74 -28.31 -0.25 6.53
N ALA A 75 -28.51 0.65 7.51
CA ALA A 75 -27.65 1.82 7.67
C ALA A 75 -26.21 1.43 8.03
N GLU A 76 -26.04 0.51 8.98
CA GLU A 76 -24.73 -0.02 9.42
C GLU A 76 -23.93 -0.58 8.23
N ARG A 77 -24.55 -1.37 7.36
CA ARG A 77 -23.89 -1.90 6.15
C ARG A 77 -23.48 -0.81 5.16
N ILE A 78 -24.28 0.25 5.01
CA ILE A 78 -23.93 1.39 4.15
C ILE A 78 -22.71 2.11 4.74
N ILE A 79 -22.69 2.30 6.06
CA ILE A 79 -21.55 2.92 6.76
C ILE A 79 -20.29 2.08 6.60
N GLU A 80 -20.36 0.75 6.75
CA GLU A 80 -19.22 -0.14 6.52
C GLU A 80 -18.64 0.02 5.09
N LEU A 81 -19.51 0.17 4.08
CA LEU A 81 -19.06 0.42 2.71
C LEU A 81 -18.42 1.80 2.55
N VAL A 82 -18.99 2.84 3.17
CA VAL A 82 -18.45 4.20 3.15
C VAL A 82 -17.08 4.25 3.84
N GLU A 83 -16.92 3.58 4.98
CA GLU A 83 -15.65 3.48 5.71
C GLU A 83 -14.58 2.78 4.88
N ARG A 84 -14.90 1.65 4.25
CA ARG A 84 -13.98 0.97 3.31
C ARG A 84 -13.54 1.85 2.14
N LEU A 85 -14.43 2.73 1.65
CA LEU A 85 -14.07 3.69 0.60
C LEU A 85 -13.19 4.82 1.14
N LYS A 86 -13.37 5.24 2.39
CA LYS A 86 -12.50 6.23 3.04
C LYS A 86 -11.11 5.66 3.29
N GLU A 87 -11.01 4.44 3.82
CA GLU A 87 -9.73 3.74 4.01
C GLU A 87 -8.95 3.59 2.70
N LYS A 88 -9.66 3.36 1.58
CA LYS A 88 -9.03 3.25 0.25
C LYS A 88 -8.69 4.61 -0.38
N GLN A 89 -9.34 5.69 0.05
CA GLN A 89 -9.02 7.06 -0.36
C GLN A 89 -7.91 7.67 0.50
N GLU A 90 -7.77 7.20 1.74
CA GLU A 90 -6.55 7.29 2.50
C GLU A 90 -5.49 6.37 1.86
N ILE A 91 -5.04 6.75 0.66
CA ILE A 91 -3.59 6.80 0.47
C ILE A 91 -3.13 7.60 1.71
N PRO A 92 -2.33 7.00 2.61
CA PRO A 92 -1.97 7.66 3.86
C PRO A 92 -1.55 9.09 3.51
N PRO A 93 -1.95 10.11 4.29
CA PRO A 93 -1.58 11.47 3.98
C PRO A 93 -0.07 11.43 3.82
N ALA A 94 0.37 11.68 2.60
CA ALA A 94 1.76 11.83 2.33
C ALA A 94 2.20 13.11 3.05
N SER A 95 2.50 12.98 4.34
CA SER A 95 3.73 13.52 4.90
C SER A 95 4.93 12.72 4.38
N VAL A 96 4.86 12.22 3.15
CA VAL A 96 6.03 12.05 2.31
C VAL A 96 6.34 13.48 1.94
N GLU A 97 7.27 14.12 2.67
CA GLU A 97 8.02 15.23 2.10
C GLU A 97 8.29 14.84 0.66
N VAL A 98 7.81 15.64 -0.30
CA VAL A 98 8.14 15.42 -1.70
C VAL A 98 9.65 15.54 -1.76
N ILE A 99 10.35 14.41 -1.64
CA ILE A 99 11.79 14.32 -1.78
C ILE A 99 12.01 14.88 -3.18
N THR A 100 12.59 16.07 -3.22
CA THR A 100 12.88 16.73 -4.47
C THR A 100 13.76 15.79 -5.29
N ALA A 101 13.66 15.83 -6.62
CA ALA A 101 14.48 14.96 -7.48
C ALA A 101 15.97 15.04 -7.08
N THR A 102 16.42 16.21 -6.64
CA THR A 102 17.77 16.47 -6.13
C THR A 102 18.10 15.74 -4.82
N GLU A 103 17.18 15.61 -3.88
CA GLU A 103 17.40 14.85 -2.64
C GLU A 103 17.44 13.35 -2.89
N PHE A 104 16.63 12.86 -3.83
CA PHE A 104 16.67 11.47 -4.26
C PHE A 104 18.00 11.15 -4.97
N GLU A 105 18.46 12.03 -5.86
CA GLU A 105 19.77 11.92 -6.51
C GLU A 105 20.91 11.88 -5.49
N LYS A 106 20.90 12.78 -4.48
CA LYS A 106 21.89 12.77 -3.39
C LYS A 106 21.86 11.46 -2.59
N PHE A 107 20.67 10.93 -2.32
CA PHE A 107 20.52 9.64 -1.64
C PHE A 107 21.13 8.50 -2.47
N CYS A 108 20.83 8.46 -3.76
CA CYS A 108 21.41 7.48 -4.68
C CYS A 108 22.95 7.58 -4.76
N GLU A 109 23.50 8.80 -4.89
CA GLU A 109 24.95 9.03 -4.90
C GLU A 109 25.60 8.58 -3.60
N ASN A 110 25.00 8.91 -2.45
CA ASN A 110 25.51 8.51 -1.16
C ASN A 110 25.55 6.99 -1.00
N ASN A 111 24.47 6.30 -1.39
CA ASN A 111 24.42 4.84 -1.35
C ASN A 111 25.43 4.20 -2.29
N LYS A 112 25.60 4.74 -3.51
CA LYS A 112 26.64 4.29 -4.44
C LYS A 112 28.04 4.41 -3.81
N ARG A 113 28.35 5.54 -3.18
CA ARG A 113 29.63 5.77 -2.51
C ARG A 113 29.86 4.81 -1.34
N GLN A 114 28.82 4.50 -0.57
CA GLN A 114 28.90 3.52 0.53
C GLN A 114 29.16 2.10 0.00
N LEU A 115 28.47 1.69 -1.07
CA LEU A 115 28.70 0.40 -1.72
C LEU A 115 30.13 0.26 -2.25
N GLU A 116 30.68 1.31 -2.86
CA GLU A 116 32.07 1.31 -3.33
C GLU A 116 33.08 1.17 -2.18
N LYS A 117 32.83 1.81 -1.03
CA LYS A 117 33.67 1.64 0.18
C LYS A 117 33.60 0.22 0.72
N LEU A 118 32.39 -0.33 0.83
CA LEU A 118 32.17 -1.71 1.29
C LEU A 118 32.91 -2.70 0.38
N ASN A 119 32.84 -2.51 -0.94
CA ASN A 119 33.51 -3.38 -1.89
C ASN A 119 35.05 -3.31 -1.75
N LYS A 120 35.61 -2.11 -1.53
CA LYS A 120 37.04 -1.95 -1.26
C LYS A 120 37.48 -2.65 0.02
N MET A 121 36.72 -2.51 1.10
CA MET A 121 37.02 -3.21 2.36
C MET A 121 36.95 -4.73 2.19
N MET A 122 35.95 -5.23 1.46
CA MET A 122 35.82 -6.65 1.19
C MET A 122 37.05 -7.21 0.46
N ASN A 123 37.57 -6.49 -0.54
CA ASN A 123 38.79 -6.91 -1.24
C ASN A 123 40.03 -6.94 -0.34
N ILE A 124 40.15 -6.00 0.60
CA ILE A 124 41.23 -6.01 1.60
C ILE A 124 41.10 -7.26 2.48
N VAL A 125 39.91 -7.53 3.00
CA VAL A 125 39.66 -8.71 3.84
C VAL A 125 39.94 -10.01 3.08
N ILE A 126 39.56 -10.10 1.80
CA ILE A 126 39.90 -11.26 0.96
C ILE A 126 41.41 -11.45 0.85
N THR A 127 42.16 -10.37 0.63
CA THR A 127 43.62 -10.41 0.55
C THR A 127 44.24 -10.89 1.86
N ASP A 128 43.74 -10.41 2.99
CA ASP A 128 44.20 -10.84 4.32
C ASP A 128 43.90 -12.32 4.58
N ILE A 129 42.72 -12.81 4.14
CA ILE A 129 42.36 -14.24 4.22
C ILE A 129 43.33 -15.09 3.38
N ASP A 130 43.68 -14.64 2.17
CA ASP A 130 44.61 -15.36 1.30
C ASP A 130 46.01 -15.45 1.93
N HIS A 131 46.50 -14.34 2.52
CA HIS A 131 47.76 -14.34 3.26
C HIS A 131 47.74 -15.28 4.47
N LEU A 132 46.69 -15.22 5.29
CA LEU A 132 46.53 -16.13 6.44
C LEU A 132 46.48 -17.59 6.01
N SER A 133 45.81 -17.89 4.90
CA SER A 133 45.73 -19.24 4.33
C SER A 133 47.12 -19.74 3.92
N SER A 134 47.94 -18.88 3.31
CA SER A 134 49.33 -19.19 2.97
C SER A 134 50.18 -19.48 4.22
N ASP A 135 50.06 -18.65 5.26
CA ASP A 135 50.82 -18.79 6.50
C ASP A 135 50.46 -20.09 7.25
N VAL A 136 49.17 -20.44 7.29
CA VAL A 136 48.69 -21.70 7.85
C VAL A 136 49.28 -22.89 7.11
N ASN A 137 49.32 -22.86 5.77
CA ASN A 137 49.90 -23.93 4.98
C ASN A 137 51.40 -24.07 5.24
N THR A 138 52.14 -22.97 5.29
CA THR A 138 53.58 -22.99 5.62
C THR A 138 53.82 -23.60 7.01
N THR A 139 53.06 -23.15 8.01
CA THR A 139 53.18 -23.67 9.38
C THR A 139 52.87 -25.16 9.45
N LYS A 140 51.86 -25.62 8.71
CA LYS A 140 51.50 -27.04 8.62
C LYS A 140 52.65 -27.87 8.03
N GLU A 141 53.32 -27.35 7.02
CA GLU A 141 54.47 -27.97 6.40
C GLU A 141 55.68 -28.06 7.34
N ASP A 142 55.96 -26.99 8.10
CA ASP A 142 57.01 -26.98 9.10
C ASP A 142 56.76 -28.02 10.21
N ILE A 143 55.53 -28.09 10.73
CA ILE A 143 55.14 -29.11 11.73
C ILE A 143 55.33 -30.52 11.18
N ARG A 144 54.91 -30.77 9.94
CA ARG A 144 55.11 -32.07 9.27
C ARG A 144 56.60 -32.42 9.19
N GLY A 145 57.44 -31.46 8.83
CA GLY A 145 58.89 -31.65 8.76
C GLY A 145 59.56 -31.87 10.11
N ILE A 146 59.08 -31.24 11.19
CA ILE A 146 59.58 -31.47 12.56
C ILE A 146 59.17 -32.86 13.05
N ASN A 147 57.90 -33.25 12.88
CA ASN A 147 57.42 -34.57 13.28
C ASN A 147 58.15 -35.69 12.56
N GLY A 148 58.45 -35.53 11.26
CA GLY A 148 59.27 -36.48 10.52
C GLY A 148 60.68 -36.65 11.09
N ARG A 149 61.30 -35.58 11.60
CA ARG A 149 62.64 -35.62 12.21
C ARG A 149 62.66 -36.24 13.61
N LEU A 150 61.57 -36.14 14.38
CA LEU A 150 61.46 -36.72 15.72
C LEU A 150 61.18 -38.25 15.71
N MET A 151 60.72 -38.79 14.59
CA MET A 151 60.42 -40.23 14.44
C MET A 151 61.62 -41.06 13.93
N ILE A 152 62.81 -40.45 13.78
CA ILE A 152 64.07 -41.11 13.37
C ILE A 152 65.00 -41.15 14.58
#